data_AF-A0A1I7LNP3-F1
#
_entry.id   AF-A0A1I7LNP3-F1
#
_cell.length_a   1.000
_cell.length_b   1.000
_cell.length_c   1.000
_cell.angle_alpha   90.00
_cell.angle_beta   90.00
_cell.angle_gamma   90.00
#
_symmetry.space_group_name_H-M   'P 1'
#
loop_
_entity.id
_entity.type
_entity.pdbx_description
1 polymer ?
#
loop_
_entity_poly.entity_id
_entity_poly.type
_entity_poly.pdbx_seq_one_letter_code
_entity_poly.pdbx_strand_id
1 'polypeptide(L)' 'MSARDQASGDAATEVTFRGRGLALQSGRRLILLVCPLCSQRNAQRGAERGICEWCAYVPSPDQAEPVDRLRR' A
#
# COMPACT_ATOMS: atom_id res chain seq x y z
N MET A 1 31.87 5.09 7.58
CA MET A 1 31.11 6.20 6.98
C MET A 1 31.46 6.26 5.50
N SER A 2 30.57 5.79 4.62
CA SER A 2 30.64 6.09 3.18
C SER A 2 29.22 6.13 2.64
N ALA A 3 28.84 7.34 2.23
CA ALA A 3 27.61 7.68 1.54
C ALA A 3 27.70 7.32 0.05
N ARG A 4 26.52 7.25 -0.60
CA ARG A 4 26.21 6.95 -2.03
C ARG A 4 25.86 5.46 -2.20
N ASP A 5 24.59 5.08 -2.41
CA ASP A 5 23.69 5.57 -3.45
C ASP A 5 22.27 5.87 -2.94
N GLN A 6 21.92 7.15 -2.91
CA GLN A 6 20.52 7.59 -2.94
C GLN A 6 20.08 7.60 -4.40
N ALA A 7 19.67 6.45 -4.91
CA ALA A 7 18.84 6.39 -6.10
C ALA A 7 17.45 6.91 -5.71
N SER A 8 17.25 8.21 -5.86
CA SER A 8 15.97 8.90 -5.68
C SER A 8 15.02 8.49 -6.80
N GLY A 9 14.38 7.34 -6.60
CA GLY A 9 13.11 6.97 -7.21
C GLY A 9 12.34 6.29 -6.10
N ASP A 10 11.25 6.91 -5.62
CA ASP A 10 10.49 6.43 -4.45
C ASP A 10 10.12 4.95 -4.61
N ALA A 11 10.94 4.07 -4.04
CA ALA A 11 10.74 2.64 -4.09
C ALA A 11 9.41 2.33 -3.38
N ALA A 12 8.45 1.81 -4.13
CA ALA A 12 7.14 1.52 -3.58
C ALA A 12 7.26 0.44 -2.49
N THR A 13 6.79 0.74 -1.29
CA THR A 13 6.81 -0.18 -0.14
C THR A 13 5.48 -0.90 -0.01
N GLU A 14 5.50 -2.20 0.25
CA GLU A 14 4.27 -2.93 0.59
C GLU A 14 3.79 -2.57 1.99
N VAL A 15 2.53 -2.17 2.07
CA VAL A 15 1.86 -1.80 3.33
C VAL A 15 0.54 -2.53 3.50
N THR A 16 0.12 -2.62 4.74
CA THR A 16 -1.14 -3.18 5.20
C THR A 16 -1.84 -2.16 6.10
N PHE A 17 -3.09 -2.42 6.47
CA PHE A 17 -3.87 -1.57 7.35
C PHE A 17 -4.33 -2.39 8.54
N ARG A 18 -3.63 -2.26 9.68
CA ARG A 18 -3.83 -3.08 10.88
C ARG A 18 -3.73 -4.58 10.57
N GLY A 19 -2.72 -4.97 9.80
CA GLY A 19 -2.49 -6.36 9.38
C GLY A 19 -3.49 -6.92 8.35
N ARG A 20 -4.35 -6.09 7.75
CA ARG A 20 -5.31 -6.50 6.72
C ARG A 20 -5.13 -5.75 5.41
N GLY A 21 -5.52 -6.41 4.32
CA GLY A 21 -5.38 -5.85 2.97
C GLY A 21 -3.93 -5.69 2.54
N LEU A 22 -3.76 -5.16 1.34
CA LEU A 22 -2.45 -4.94 0.72
C LEU A 22 -2.49 -3.70 -0.17
N ALA A 23 -1.51 -2.81 0.01
CA ALA A 23 -1.28 -1.69 -0.87
C ALA A 23 0.21 -1.48 -1.13
N LEU A 24 0.54 -0.76 -2.19
CA LEU A 24 1.87 -0.19 -2.41
C LEU A 24 1.85 1.28 -2.02
N GLN A 25 2.85 1.72 -1.26
CA GLN A 25 3.02 3.11 -0.85
C GLN A 25 4.26 3.72 -1.51
N SER A 26 4.07 4.85 -2.19
CA SER A 26 5.13 5.69 -2.74
C SER A 26 4.84 7.13 -2.33
N GLY A 27 5.63 7.66 -1.39
CA GLY A 27 5.31 8.91 -0.69
C GLY A 27 3.94 8.85 0.01
N ARG A 28 3.03 9.77 -0.34
CA ARG A 28 1.64 9.81 0.16
C ARG A 28 0.65 9.04 -0.72
N ARG A 29 1.09 8.50 -1.86
CA ARG A 29 0.22 7.76 -2.78
C ARG A 29 0.09 6.31 -2.33
N LEU A 30 -1.14 5.82 -2.33
CA LEU A 30 -1.48 4.42 -2.08
C LEU A 30 -2.07 3.79 -3.33
N ILE A 31 -1.50 2.66 -3.74
CA ILE A 31 -2.08 1.77 -4.76
C ILE A 31 -2.76 0.62 -4.01
N LEU A 32 -4.09 0.67 -3.85
CA LEU A 32 -4.85 -0.27 -3.02
C LEU A 32 -5.13 -1.58 -3.79
N LEU A 33 -4.31 -2.61 -3.59
CA LEU A 33 -4.43 -3.89 -4.30
C LEU A 33 -5.55 -4.77 -3.72
N VAL A 34 -5.62 -4.88 -2.38
CA VAL A 34 -6.63 -5.67 -1.66
C VAL A 34 -7.23 -4.83 -0.55
N CYS A 35 -8.56 -4.72 -0.53
CA CYS A 35 -9.26 -3.92 0.46
C CYS A 35 -9.16 -4.55 1.87
N PRO A 36 -8.77 -3.79 2.91
CA PRO A 36 -8.72 -4.30 4.28
C PRO A 36 -10.10 -4.53 4.92
N LEU A 37 -11.18 -3.98 4.33
CA LEU A 37 -12.54 -4.09 4.87
C LEU A 37 -13.33 -5.26 4.27
N CYS A 38 -13.34 -5.40 2.94
CA CYS A 38 -14.12 -6.44 2.26
C CYS A 38 -13.27 -7.56 1.65
N SER A 39 -11.94 -7.51 1.81
CA SER A 39 -10.98 -8.49 1.28
C SER A 39 -10.97 -8.67 -0.24
N GLN A 40 -11.73 -7.87 -0.98
CA GLN A 40 -11.76 -7.91 -2.44
C GLN A 40 -10.47 -7.32 -3.03
N ARG A 41 -10.00 -7.94 -4.11
CA ARG A 41 -8.93 -7.41 -4.94
C ARG A 41 -9.49 -6.35 -5.89
N ASN A 42 -8.82 -5.20 -5.96
CA ASN A 42 -9.13 -4.18 -6.94
C ASN A 42 -8.56 -4.53 -8.32
N ALA A 43 -9.26 -4.13 -9.38
CA ALA A 43 -8.63 -4.01 -10.69
C ALA A 43 -7.58 -2.89 -10.67
N GLN A 44 -6.65 -2.90 -11.62
CA GLN A 44 -5.53 -1.95 -11.65
C GLN A 44 -6.00 -0.47 -11.57
N ARG A 45 -7.03 -0.11 -12.33
CA ARG A 45 -7.55 1.27 -12.35
C ARG A 45 -8.09 1.73 -10.99
N GLY A 46 -8.83 0.86 -10.30
CA GLY A 46 -9.31 1.13 -8.94
C GLY A 46 -8.17 1.21 -7.93
N ALA A 47 -7.22 0.28 -8.04
CA ALA A 47 -6.05 0.24 -7.18
C ALA A 47 -5.24 1.53 -7.26
N GLU A 48 -4.91 2.00 -8.47
CA GLU A 48 -4.12 3.22 -8.70
C GLU A 48 -4.79 4.51 -8.21
N ARG A 49 -6.12 4.53 -8.12
CA ARG A 49 -6.91 5.62 -7.52
C ARG A 49 -6.89 5.59 -5.99
N GLY A 50 -6.45 4.48 -5.39
CA GLY A 50 -6.48 4.29 -3.95
C GLY A 50 -7.89 4.10 -3.39
N ILE A 51 -8.84 3.58 -4.18
CA ILE A 51 -10.23 3.38 -3.76
C ILE A 51 -10.64 1.93 -4.00
N CYS A 52 -11.38 1.32 -3.08
CA CYS A 52 -11.99 0.02 -3.32
C CYS A 52 -13.19 0.15 -4.25
N GLU A 53 -13.18 -0.53 -5.41
CA GLU A 53 -14.28 -0.48 -6.38
C GLU A 53 -15.52 -1.28 -5.93
N TRP A 54 -15.41 -2.03 -4.84
CA TRP A 54 -16.47 -2.89 -4.31
C TRP A 54 -17.26 -2.24 -3.18
N CYS A 55 -16.56 -1.65 -2.19
CA CYS A 55 -17.19 -1.06 -1.01
C CYS A 55 -16.90 0.44 -0.84
N ALA A 56 -16.27 1.07 -1.84
CA ALA A 56 -15.88 2.49 -1.84
C ALA A 56 -14.93 2.91 -0.69
N TYR A 57 -14.30 1.96 0.00
CA TYR A 57 -13.30 2.26 1.02
C TYR A 57 -12.12 3.06 0.46
N VAL A 58 -11.72 4.12 1.18
CA VAL A 58 -10.54 4.95 0.90
C VAL A 58 -9.59 4.85 2.10
N PRO A 59 -8.37 4.30 1.93
CA PRO A 59 -7.38 4.22 3.01
C PRO A 59 -6.72 5.57 3.28
N SER A 60 -6.37 5.82 4.54
CA SER A 60 -5.46 6.91 4.91
C SER A 60 -4.00 6.43 4.91
N PRO A 61 -3.04 7.16 4.31
CA PRO A 61 -1.61 6.86 4.43
C PRO A 61 -1.11 6.80 5.88
N ASP A 62 -1.72 7.52 6.81
CA ASP A 62 -1.31 7.55 8.21
C ASP A 62 -1.65 6.24 8.95
N GLN A 63 -2.47 5.39 8.36
CA GLN A 63 -2.85 4.07 8.88
C GLN A 63 -2.07 2.94 8.20
N ALA A 64 -1.18 3.27 7.26
CA ALA A 64 -0.38 2.30 6.54
C ALA A 64 0.77 1.81 7.42
N GLU A 65 0.89 0.50 7.53
CA GLU A 65 1.94 -0.19 8.28
C GLU A 65 2.72 -1.09 7.31
N PRO A 66 4.05 -1.19 7.39
CA PRO A 66 4.81 -2.12 6.55
C PRO A 66 4.31 -3.56 6.69
N VAL A 67 4.28 -4.32 5.59
CA VAL A 67 4.00 -5.76 5.67
C VAL A 67 5.16 -6.46 6.38
N ASP A 68 4.88 -7.09 7.53
CA ASP A 68 5.87 -7.90 8.25
C ASP A 68 6.14 -9.22 7.48
N ARG A 69 7.31 -9.32 6.87
CA ARG A 69 7.76 -10.50 6.13
C ARG A 69 8.54 -11.50 6.98
N LEU A 70 8.81 -11.19 8.25
CA LEU A 70 9.62 -12.01 9.15
C LEU A 70 8.85 -13.15 9.82
N ARG A 71 7.53 -13.24 9.60
CA ARG A 71 6.67 -14.32 10.10
C ARG A 71 6.35 -15.37 9.02
N ARG A 72 7.39 -15.93 8.40
CA ARG A 72 7.26 -17.15 7.57
C ARG A 72 7.97 -18.31 8.22
#